data_AF-A0A9F3W140-F1
#
_entry.id   AF-A0A9F3W140-F1
#
_cell.length_a   1.000
_cell.length_b   1.000
_cell.length_c   1.000
_cell.angle_alpha   90.00
_cell.angle_beta   90.00
_cell.angle_gamma   90.00
#
_symmetry.space_group_name_H-M   'P 1'
#
loop_
_entity.id
_entity.type
_entity.pdbx_description
1 polymer ?
#
loop_
_entity_poly.entity_id
_entity_poly.type
_entity_poly.pdbx_seq_one_letter_code
_entity_poly.pdbx_strand_id
1 'polypeptide(L)'
;MPVVMLLDSIVRIEFIWYWLDQKGKWIEYGQKDSEHCAASISSSELEATFLADHRGVVFFQAGTQLYELNFQEMVQRNVYYRTQRRVCRWPRLVFFGGRRKSEKSCRFESSFPFHSFPSTWDQSALPDIGYKLVEVSDSSEEYHEIKELFEKTMEGYIIHRLQRIQNPSLWQVFQWQREQMKKLNRGKEIDERFLFHGTSTSHLYDICRQNFDWRICGTHGTLYGKGSYFARDACYSHAYCQSRIQTKTLFVARVLVGDYVQGKASYVRPPSRPNQSNGFYDSCVDNVLNPSVFVIFEKHQIYPAYIVEYEELSHCVIM
;
A
#
# COMPACT_ATOMS: atom_id res chain seq x y z
N MET A 1 -1.82 21.41 34.89
CA MET A 1 -2.61 20.77 33.82
C MET A 1 -3.06 21.84 32.84
N PRO A 2 -2.44 21.93 31.64
CA PRO A 2 -3.12 22.42 30.46
C PRO A 2 -3.43 21.24 29.55
N VAL A 3 -4.73 21.04 29.29
CA VAL A 3 -5.23 20.14 28.25
C VAL A 3 -4.77 20.71 26.92
N VAL A 4 -3.75 20.10 26.30
CA VAL A 4 -3.41 20.38 24.91
C VAL A 4 -4.52 19.77 24.07
N MET A 5 -5.29 20.63 23.41
CA MET A 5 -6.35 20.22 22.49
C MET A 5 -5.74 19.38 21.37
N LEU A 6 -6.19 18.13 21.27
CA LEU A 6 -5.95 17.26 20.12
C LEU A 6 -6.49 17.97 18.87
N LEU A 7 -5.62 18.24 17.91
CA LEU A 7 -6.02 18.39 16.51
C LEU A 7 -6.00 16.99 15.90
N ASP A 8 -7.02 16.21 16.23
CA ASP A 8 -7.33 15.00 15.48
C ASP A 8 -7.72 15.44 14.07
N SER A 9 -6.76 15.37 13.15
CA SER A 9 -7.02 15.55 11.74
C SER A 9 -7.78 14.32 11.28
N ILE A 10 -9.10 14.41 11.18
CA ILE A 10 -9.92 13.31 10.69
C ILE A 10 -9.64 13.18 9.20
N VAL A 11 -9.03 12.05 8.83
CA VAL A 11 -8.83 11.65 7.43
C VAL A 11 -10.06 10.88 6.99
N ARG A 12 -10.83 11.45 6.06
CA ARG A 12 -11.94 10.76 5.41
C ARG A 12 -11.49 10.29 4.03
N ILE A 13 -11.72 9.03 3.72
CA ILE A 13 -11.58 8.52 2.35
C ILE A 13 -12.87 8.82 1.61
N GLU A 14 -12.80 9.63 0.57
CA GLU A 14 -13.86 9.81 -0.42
C GLU A 14 -13.46 9.07 -1.69
N PHE A 15 -14.40 8.55 -2.46
CA PHE A 15 -14.08 7.93 -3.75
C PHE A 15 -14.48 8.85 -4.88
N ILE A 16 -13.55 9.07 -5.81
CA ILE A 16 -13.68 9.98 -6.94
C ILE A 16 -13.69 9.16 -8.22
N TRP A 17 -14.58 9.54 -9.12
CA TRP A 17 -14.83 8.82 -10.35
C TRP A 17 -14.22 9.57 -11.51
N TYR A 18 -13.58 8.85 -12.43
CA TYR A 18 -12.98 9.43 -13.63
C TYR A 18 -13.30 8.61 -14.88
N TRP A 19 -13.29 9.27 -16.04
CA TRP A 19 -13.36 8.62 -17.35
C TRP A 19 -12.14 8.96 -18.21
N LEU A 20 -11.74 8.04 -19.08
CA LEU A 20 -10.55 8.20 -19.93
C LEU A 20 -10.93 8.87 -21.27
N ASP A 21 -10.33 10.02 -21.54
CA ASP A 21 -10.53 10.74 -22.79
C ASP A 21 -9.81 10.09 -24.00
N GLN A 22 -9.86 10.72 -25.17
CA GLN A 22 -9.20 10.19 -26.38
C GLN A 22 -7.68 10.42 -26.39
N LYS A 23 -7.20 11.36 -25.57
CA LYS A 23 -5.79 11.72 -25.44
C LYS A 23 -5.09 10.94 -24.31
N GLY A 24 -5.81 10.07 -23.60
CA GLY A 24 -5.30 9.29 -22.47
C GLY A 24 -5.34 10.01 -21.13
N LYS A 25 -6.07 11.13 -21.01
CA LYS A 25 -6.27 11.90 -19.78
C LYS A 25 -7.51 11.41 -19.02
N TRP A 26 -7.38 11.25 -17.70
CA TRP A 26 -8.50 10.95 -16.82
C TRP A 26 -9.22 12.22 -16.38
N ILE A 27 -10.54 12.26 -16.56
CA ILE A 27 -11.38 13.43 -16.30
C ILE A 27 -12.37 13.11 -15.18
N GLU A 28 -12.38 13.93 -14.12
CA GLU A 28 -13.26 13.76 -12.96
C GLU A 28 -14.72 14.03 -13.33
N TYR A 29 -15.64 13.16 -12.90
CA TYR A 29 -17.07 13.38 -13.08
C TYR A 29 -17.57 14.56 -12.24
N GLY A 30 -18.33 15.46 -12.87
CA GLY A 30 -18.93 16.65 -12.27
C GLY A 30 -18.02 17.89 -12.23
N GLN A 31 -16.75 17.78 -12.61
CA GLN A 31 -15.86 18.93 -12.73
C GLN A 31 -15.89 19.52 -14.15
N LYS A 32 -15.70 20.83 -14.25
CA LYS A 32 -15.55 21.52 -15.53
C LYS A 32 -14.10 21.39 -15.99
N ASP A 33 -13.88 20.72 -17.11
CA ASP A 33 -12.58 20.64 -17.79
C ASP A 33 -12.51 21.68 -18.91
N SER A 34 -11.29 22.08 -19.31
CA SER A 34 -11.09 23.05 -20.40
C SER A 34 -11.50 22.51 -21.77
N GLU A 35 -11.46 21.20 -21.98
CA GLU A 35 -11.70 20.54 -23.27
C GLU A 35 -13.02 19.77 -23.30
N HIS A 36 -13.70 19.58 -22.16
CA HIS A 36 -14.88 18.75 -22.05
C HIS A 36 -16.01 19.41 -21.25
N CYS A 37 -17.25 19.18 -21.69
CA CYS A 37 -18.43 19.56 -20.92
C CYS A 37 -18.47 18.78 -19.59
N ALA A 38 -18.80 19.47 -18.50
CA ALA A 38 -19.02 18.82 -17.21
C ALA A 38 -20.18 17.82 -17.31
N ALA A 39 -20.00 16.64 -16.72
CA ALA A 39 -21.08 15.69 -16.55
C ALA A 39 -22.14 16.27 -15.60
N SER A 40 -23.41 15.96 -15.86
CA SER A 40 -24.55 16.32 -15.01
C SER A 40 -24.57 15.59 -13.68
N ILE A 41 -23.70 14.59 -13.52
CA ILE A 41 -23.54 13.79 -12.32
C ILE A 41 -22.14 14.00 -11.73
N SER A 42 -22.07 14.17 -10.42
CA SER A 42 -20.83 14.32 -9.67
C SER A 42 -20.24 12.99 -9.24
N SER A 43 -18.94 13.00 -8.94
CA SER A 43 -18.26 11.84 -8.34
C SER A 43 -18.92 11.36 -7.04
N SER A 44 -19.44 12.27 -6.21
CA SER A 44 -20.15 11.91 -4.97
C SER A 44 -21.48 11.21 -5.22
N GLU A 45 -22.21 11.61 -6.26
CA GLU A 45 -23.48 10.98 -6.65
C GLU A 45 -23.23 9.61 -7.31
N LEU A 46 -22.18 9.50 -8.12
CA LEU A 46 -21.72 8.22 -8.66
C LEU A 46 -21.30 7.26 -7.55
N GLU A 47 -20.61 7.76 -6.53
CA GLU A 47 -20.25 6.94 -5.38
C GLU A 47 -21.47 6.45 -4.60
N ALA A 48 -22.44 7.33 -4.34
CA ALA A 48 -23.66 6.95 -3.65
C ALA A 48 -24.48 5.91 -4.43
N THR A 49 -24.57 6.07 -5.75
CA THR A 49 -25.29 5.13 -6.64
C THR A 49 -24.57 3.79 -6.76
N PHE A 50 -23.24 3.78 -6.87
CA PHE A 50 -22.45 2.56 -6.87
C PHE A 50 -22.57 1.78 -5.57
N LEU A 51 -22.55 2.45 -4.42
CA LEU A 51 -22.73 1.80 -3.12
C LEU A 51 -24.15 1.22 -2.94
N ALA A 52 -25.15 1.76 -3.65
CA ALA A 52 -26.50 1.22 -3.66
C ALA A 52 -26.63 -0.02 -4.55
N ASP A 53 -25.97 -0.03 -5.72
CA ASP A 53 -25.92 -1.18 -6.63
C ASP A 53 -24.60 -1.23 -7.42
N HIS A 54 -23.71 -2.12 -7.02
CA HIS A 54 -22.40 -2.31 -7.64
C HIS A 54 -22.46 -2.85 -9.08
N ARG A 55 -23.60 -3.38 -9.53
CA ARG A 55 -23.81 -3.86 -10.91
C ARG A 55 -24.79 -2.98 -11.69
N GLY A 56 -25.15 -1.85 -11.10
CA GLY A 56 -26.10 -0.91 -11.66
C GLY A 56 -25.58 -0.20 -12.91
N VAL A 57 -26.52 0.44 -13.61
CA VAL A 57 -26.25 1.33 -14.73
C VAL A 57 -26.83 2.71 -14.40
N VAL A 58 -26.06 3.76 -14.63
CA VAL A 58 -26.46 5.15 -14.39
C VAL A 58 -26.43 5.94 -15.69
N PHE A 59 -27.45 6.73 -15.94
CA PHE A 59 -27.51 7.63 -17.10
C PHE A 59 -27.19 9.07 -16.69
N PHE A 60 -26.42 9.76 -17.50
CA PHE A 60 -26.06 11.17 -17.27
C PHE A 60 -25.87 11.91 -18.60
N GLN A 61 -25.88 13.23 -18.54
CA GLN A 61 -25.64 14.10 -19.69
C GLN A 61 -24.31 14.83 -19.54
N ALA A 62 -23.61 15.07 -20.64
CA ALA A 62 -22.49 16.01 -20.67
C ALA A 62 -22.61 16.87 -21.94
N GLY A 63 -22.93 18.15 -21.77
CA GLY A 63 -23.34 19.00 -22.88
C GLY A 63 -24.64 18.48 -23.51
N THR A 64 -24.64 18.29 -24.82
CA THR A 64 -25.80 17.75 -25.58
C THR A 64 -25.82 16.23 -25.67
N GLN A 65 -24.83 15.56 -25.09
CA GLN A 65 -24.61 14.13 -25.25
C GLN A 65 -25.16 13.36 -24.05
N LEU A 66 -25.84 12.25 -24.33
CA LEU A 66 -26.35 11.32 -23.31
C LEU A 66 -25.44 10.10 -23.20
N TYR A 67 -25.13 9.72 -21.98
CA TYR A 67 -24.25 8.59 -21.66
C TYR A 67 -24.92 7.64 -20.69
N GLU A 68 -24.55 6.37 -20.80
CA GLU A 68 -24.76 5.33 -19.78
C GLU A 68 -23.42 4.95 -19.17
N LEU A 69 -23.36 4.77 -17.86
CA LEU A 69 -22.23 4.26 -17.11
C LEU A 69 -22.62 2.90 -16.52
N ASN A 70 -21.90 1.86 -16.90
CA ASN A 70 -22.06 0.53 -16.33
C ASN A 70 -20.99 0.31 -15.25
N PHE A 71 -21.41 0.08 -14.00
CA PHE A 71 -20.50 -0.10 -12.88
C PHE A 71 -19.79 -1.44 -12.87
N GLN A 72 -20.43 -2.50 -13.38
CA GLN A 72 -19.82 -3.82 -13.45
C GLN A 72 -18.67 -3.85 -14.46
N GLU A 73 -18.88 -3.24 -15.62
CA GLU A 73 -17.89 -3.20 -16.70
C GLU A 73 -16.89 -2.05 -16.54
N MET A 74 -17.17 -1.10 -15.64
CA MET A 74 -16.39 0.13 -15.46
C MET A 74 -16.18 0.87 -16.78
N VAL A 75 -17.27 1.05 -17.53
CA VAL A 75 -17.28 1.68 -18.86
C VAL A 75 -18.46 2.65 -18.97
N GLN A 76 -18.18 3.85 -19.48
CA GLN A 76 -19.23 4.74 -19.99
C GLN A 76 -19.41 4.54 -21.50
N ARG A 77 -20.64 4.64 -21.97
CA ARG A 77 -21.02 4.51 -23.38
C ARG A 77 -21.90 5.68 -23.79
N ASN A 78 -21.57 6.33 -24.91
CA ASN A 78 -22.48 7.30 -25.51
C ASN A 78 -23.70 6.56 -26.07
N VAL A 79 -24.90 6.99 -25.69
CA VAL A 79 -26.14 6.27 -26.03
C VAL A 79 -26.42 6.32 -27.54
N TYR A 80 -26.06 7.41 -28.21
CA TYR A 80 -26.30 7.59 -29.64
C TYR A 80 -25.18 6.99 -30.50
N TYR A 81 -23.93 7.40 -30.26
CA TYR A 81 -22.78 7.00 -31.08
C TYR A 81 -22.16 5.66 -30.67
N ARG A 82 -22.60 5.07 -29.54
CA ARG A 82 -22.09 3.81 -28.98
C ARG A 82 -20.59 3.77 -28.67
N THR A 83 -19.92 4.92 -28.71
CA THR A 83 -18.51 5.05 -28.30
C THR A 83 -18.35 4.72 -26.82
N GLN A 84 -17.33 3.94 -26.49
CA GLN A 84 -17.07 3.48 -25.13
C GLN A 84 -15.79 4.12 -24.59
N ARG A 85 -15.78 4.39 -23.28
CA ARG A 85 -14.61 4.88 -22.56
C ARG A 85 -14.49 4.17 -21.23
N ARG A 86 -13.26 3.88 -20.84
CA ARG A 86 -12.95 3.30 -19.53
C ARG A 86 -13.28 4.28 -18.42
N VAL A 87 -13.74 3.75 -17.32
CA VAL A 87 -14.06 4.48 -16.09
C VAL A 87 -13.30 3.86 -14.94
N CYS A 88 -12.93 4.68 -13.97
CA CYS A 88 -12.29 4.23 -12.75
C CYS A 88 -12.85 4.97 -11.54
N ARG A 89 -12.73 4.31 -10.39
CA ARG A 89 -13.14 4.80 -9.08
C ARG A 89 -11.92 4.76 -8.18
N TRP A 90 -11.43 5.91 -7.73
CA TRP A 90 -10.20 6.02 -6.95
C TRP A 90 -10.42 6.70 -5.60
N PRO A 91 -9.78 6.22 -4.52
CA PRO A 91 -9.85 6.86 -3.22
C PRO A 91 -9.09 8.20 -3.23
N ARG A 92 -9.72 9.26 -2.72
CA ARG A 92 -9.17 10.58 -2.41
C ARG A 92 -9.31 10.85 -0.92
N LEU A 93 -8.19 11.17 -0.28
CA LEU A 93 -8.18 11.53 1.14
C LEU A 93 -8.58 12.99 1.31
N VAL A 94 -9.59 13.24 2.14
CA VAL A 94 -10.05 14.58 2.54
C VAL A 94 -9.73 14.79 4.00
N PHE A 95 -8.99 15.86 4.29
CA PHE A 95 -8.58 16.24 5.63
C PHE A 95 -9.56 17.26 6.21
N PHE A 96 -10.08 16.99 7.40
CA PHE A 96 -10.84 17.97 8.19
C PHE A 96 -10.00 18.42 9.39
N GLY A 97 -9.53 19.68 9.37
CA GLY A 97 -8.83 20.27 10.52
C GLY A 97 -8.38 21.73 10.30
N GLY A 98 -8.94 22.65 11.10
CA GLY A 98 -8.36 23.97 11.41
C GLY A 98 -8.81 25.18 10.58
N ARG A 99 -9.93 25.83 10.95
CA ARG A 99 -10.28 27.19 10.49
C ARG A 99 -9.18 28.20 10.89
N ARG A 100 -8.50 28.77 9.90
CA ARG A 100 -8.16 30.22 9.91
C ARG A 100 -8.92 30.88 8.77
N LYS A 101 -9.76 31.87 9.12
CA LYS A 101 -10.38 32.76 8.13
C LYS A 101 -9.25 33.49 7.40
N SER A 102 -9.37 33.59 6.08
CA SER A 102 -8.40 34.18 5.16
C SER A 102 -7.21 33.29 4.82
N GLU A 103 -7.43 32.31 3.96
CA GLU A 103 -6.55 32.05 2.81
C GLU A 103 -7.34 31.19 1.82
N LYS A 104 -7.29 31.56 0.54
CA LYS A 104 -7.97 30.86 -0.55
C LYS A 104 -7.61 29.38 -0.45
N SER A 105 -8.63 28.52 -0.40
CA SER A 105 -8.50 27.07 -0.46
C SER A 105 -7.52 26.69 -1.58
N CYS A 106 -6.27 26.41 -1.23
CA CYS A 106 -5.34 25.78 -2.13
C CYS A 106 -5.81 24.33 -2.28
N ARG A 107 -6.66 24.10 -3.29
CA ARG A 107 -6.89 22.77 -3.84
C ARG A 107 -5.53 22.30 -4.35
N PHE A 108 -4.81 21.52 -3.55
CA PHE A 108 -3.65 20.79 -4.02
C PHE A 108 -4.18 19.62 -4.87
N GLU A 109 -4.58 19.93 -6.10
CA GLU A 109 -4.77 18.94 -7.15
C GLU A 109 -3.39 18.43 -7.53
N SER A 110 -3.01 17.31 -6.94
CA SER A 110 -1.84 16.61 -7.40
C SER A 110 -2.24 15.59 -8.45
N SER A 111 -2.08 15.95 -9.72
CA SER A 111 -2.12 15.06 -10.88
C SER A 111 -0.92 14.10 -10.85
N PHE A 112 -0.90 13.16 -9.91
CA PHE A 112 0.10 12.08 -9.92
C PHE A 112 -0.41 10.89 -10.71
N PRO A 113 0.45 10.23 -11.52
CA PRO A 113 0.10 8.98 -12.15
C PRO A 113 0.16 7.87 -11.09
N PHE A 114 -0.94 7.64 -10.37
CA PHE A 114 -1.11 6.47 -9.48
C PHE A 114 -1.22 5.14 -10.27
N HIS A 115 -0.74 5.10 -11.52
CA HIS A 115 -1.22 4.20 -12.55
C HIS A 115 -0.12 3.37 -13.21
N SER A 116 1.14 3.46 -12.75
CA SER A 116 2.19 2.53 -13.14
C SER A 116 2.41 1.50 -12.05
N PHE A 117 1.93 0.28 -12.30
CA PHE A 117 2.41 -0.90 -11.59
C PHE A 117 3.85 -1.19 -12.04
N PRO A 118 4.66 -1.89 -11.24
CA PRO A 118 5.98 -2.33 -11.68
C PRO A 118 5.87 -3.09 -13.00
N SER A 119 6.79 -2.87 -13.93
CA SER A 119 6.82 -3.57 -15.21
C SER A 119 7.00 -5.08 -15.05
N THR A 120 7.57 -5.51 -13.92
CA THR A 120 7.73 -6.92 -13.54
C THR A 120 6.41 -7.59 -13.14
N TRP A 121 5.35 -6.81 -12.88
CA TRP A 121 4.05 -7.38 -12.53
C TRP A 121 3.35 -7.97 -13.74
N ASP A 122 2.74 -9.14 -13.53
CA ASP A 122 1.86 -9.78 -14.49
C ASP A 122 0.57 -8.96 -14.59
N GLN A 123 0.37 -8.32 -15.74
CA GLN A 123 -0.78 -7.46 -16.01
C GLN A 123 -2.10 -8.22 -16.04
N SER A 124 -2.08 -9.54 -16.25
CA SER A 124 -3.27 -10.40 -16.20
C SER A 124 -3.69 -10.75 -14.77
N ALA A 125 -2.80 -10.56 -13.79
CA ALA A 125 -3.01 -10.88 -12.38
C ALA A 125 -3.21 -9.61 -11.52
N LEU A 126 -3.95 -8.64 -12.05
CA LEU A 126 -4.30 -7.39 -11.38
C LEU A 126 -5.81 -7.33 -11.10
N PRO A 127 -6.27 -7.84 -9.95
CA PRO A 127 -7.69 -7.77 -9.61
C PRO A 127 -8.10 -6.34 -9.25
N ASP A 128 -9.34 -5.97 -9.55
CA ASP A 128 -9.89 -4.67 -9.15
C ASP A 128 -9.94 -4.49 -7.63
N ILE A 129 -10.21 -5.59 -6.91
CA ILE A 129 -10.23 -5.64 -5.44
C ILE A 129 -9.51 -6.90 -4.96
N GLY A 130 -8.61 -6.74 -3.99
CA GLY A 130 -7.89 -7.84 -3.35
C GLY A 130 -6.51 -8.06 -3.95
N TYR A 131 -6.07 -9.32 -4.01
CA TYR A 131 -4.73 -9.67 -4.44
C TYR A 131 -4.71 -10.95 -5.29
N LYS A 132 -3.64 -11.12 -6.06
CA LYS A 132 -3.25 -12.38 -6.70
C LYS A 132 -1.84 -12.76 -6.27
N LEU A 133 -1.58 -14.06 -6.20
CA LEU A 133 -0.25 -14.61 -6.01
C LEU A 133 0.27 -15.05 -7.38
N VAL A 134 1.44 -14.57 -7.76
CA VAL A 134 2.11 -14.92 -9.00
C VAL A 134 3.40 -15.65 -8.64
N GLU A 135 3.56 -16.87 -9.11
CA GLU A 135 4.79 -17.64 -8.89
C GLU A 135 5.95 -16.99 -9.65
N VAL A 136 7.04 -16.71 -8.94
CA VAL A 136 8.22 -16.07 -9.50
C VAL A 136 9.15 -17.17 -10.00
N SER A 137 9.56 -17.07 -11.26
CA SER A 137 10.47 -18.03 -11.89
C SER A 137 11.83 -18.05 -11.20
N ASP A 138 12.36 -19.23 -10.90
CA ASP A 138 13.67 -19.45 -10.27
C ASP A 138 14.85 -18.88 -11.10
N SER A 139 14.66 -18.79 -12.42
CA SER A 139 15.62 -18.22 -13.37
C SER A 139 15.58 -16.69 -13.47
N SER A 140 14.63 -16.02 -12.81
CA SER A 140 14.47 -14.56 -12.88
C SER A 140 15.40 -13.81 -11.93
N GLU A 141 15.84 -12.60 -12.32
CA GLU A 141 16.65 -11.72 -11.46
C GLU A 141 15.94 -11.40 -10.13
N GLU A 142 14.62 -11.21 -10.19
CA GLU A 142 13.75 -11.00 -9.02
C GLU A 142 13.84 -12.15 -8.01
N TYR A 143 13.84 -13.40 -8.47
CA TYR A 143 13.99 -14.55 -7.58
C TYR A 143 15.38 -14.59 -6.94
N HIS A 144 16.43 -14.35 -7.74
CA HIS A 144 17.81 -14.36 -7.25
C HIS A 144 18.04 -13.27 -6.19
N GLU A 145 17.50 -12.06 -6.36
CA GLU A 145 17.60 -10.98 -5.37
C GLU A 145 17.02 -11.40 -4.02
N ILE A 146 15.81 -11.96 -4.00
CA ILE A 146 15.16 -12.39 -2.75
C ILE A 146 15.86 -13.61 -2.15
N LYS A 147 16.32 -14.55 -2.98
CA LYS A 147 17.08 -15.73 -2.55
C LYS A 147 18.39 -15.33 -1.88
N GLU A 148 19.15 -14.42 -2.47
CA GLU A 148 20.41 -13.92 -1.88
C GLU A 148 20.18 -13.25 -0.52
N LEU A 149 19.10 -12.47 -0.37
CA LEU A 149 18.74 -11.87 0.92
C LEU A 149 18.40 -12.93 1.97
N PHE A 150 17.67 -13.98 1.59
CA PHE A 150 17.27 -15.07 2.48
C PHE A 150 18.48 -15.91 2.91
N GLU A 151 19.30 -16.36 1.96
CA GLU A 151 20.43 -17.28 2.19
C GLU A 151 21.56 -16.67 3.02
N LYS A 152 21.66 -15.33 3.10
CA LYS A 152 22.62 -14.65 3.99
C LYS A 152 22.56 -15.13 5.43
N THR A 153 21.41 -15.60 5.90
CA THR A 153 21.20 -15.99 7.31
C THR A 153 20.47 -17.31 7.49
N MET A 154 20.07 -17.97 6.41
CA MET A 154 19.27 -19.20 6.41
C MET A 154 20.05 -20.36 5.80
N GLU A 155 21.31 -20.52 6.20
CA GLU A 155 22.12 -21.68 5.81
C GLU A 155 21.44 -22.98 6.24
N GLY A 156 21.45 -24.00 5.37
CA GLY A 156 20.76 -25.27 5.62
C GLY A 156 19.27 -25.26 5.28
N TYR A 157 18.73 -24.20 4.68
CA TYR A 157 17.34 -24.13 4.20
C TYR A 157 17.28 -23.94 2.69
N ILE A 158 16.23 -24.46 2.06
CA ILE A 158 15.95 -24.28 0.63
C ILE A 158 14.60 -23.61 0.40
N ILE A 159 14.56 -22.67 -0.54
CA ILE A 159 13.32 -22.05 -1.01
C ILE A 159 12.65 -22.99 -2.00
N HIS A 160 11.43 -23.42 -1.69
CA HIS A 160 10.60 -24.22 -2.60
C HIS A 160 9.82 -23.35 -3.56
N ARG A 161 9.27 -22.26 -3.05
CA ARG A 161 8.39 -21.39 -3.82
C ARG A 161 8.54 -19.95 -3.38
N LEU A 162 8.67 -19.07 -4.36
CA LEU A 162 8.59 -17.63 -4.19
C LEU A 162 7.34 -17.13 -4.91
N GLN A 163 6.43 -16.50 -4.19
CA GLN A 163 5.21 -15.93 -4.78
C GLN A 163 5.23 -14.42 -4.60
N ARG A 164 5.12 -13.68 -5.70
CA ARG A 164 4.87 -12.24 -5.68
C ARG A 164 3.40 -11.99 -5.37
N ILE A 165 3.16 -11.10 -4.42
CA ILE A 165 1.83 -10.62 -4.10
C ILE A 165 1.55 -9.42 -5.01
N GLN A 166 0.49 -9.50 -5.80
CA GLN A 166 0.00 -8.40 -6.63
C GLN A 166 -1.33 -7.90 -6.06
N ASN A 167 -1.23 -6.94 -5.15
CA ASN A 167 -2.36 -6.20 -4.61
C ASN A 167 -2.32 -4.74 -5.11
N PRO A 168 -3.11 -4.38 -6.15
CA PRO A 168 -3.10 -3.04 -6.72
C PRO A 168 -3.45 -1.93 -5.74
N SER A 169 -4.44 -2.14 -4.87
CA SER A 169 -4.88 -1.12 -3.90
C SER A 169 -3.81 -0.83 -2.84
N LEU A 170 -3.18 -1.88 -2.29
CA LEU A 170 -2.09 -1.69 -1.32
C LEU A 170 -0.87 -1.04 -1.97
N TRP A 171 -0.56 -1.39 -3.22
CA TRP A 171 0.54 -0.79 -3.95
C TRP A 171 0.31 0.71 -4.17
N GLN A 172 -0.88 1.11 -4.62
CA GLN A 172 -1.20 2.53 -4.83
C GLN A 172 -1.04 3.36 -3.56
N VAL A 173 -1.51 2.84 -2.43
CA VAL A 173 -1.39 3.52 -1.13
C VAL A 173 0.06 3.57 -0.64
N PHE A 174 0.84 2.51 -0.87
CA PHE A 174 2.28 2.49 -0.58
C PHE A 174 3.06 3.51 -1.41
N GLN A 175 2.83 3.57 -2.73
CA GLN A 175 3.44 4.55 -3.61
C GLN A 175 3.10 5.98 -3.17
N TRP A 176 1.83 6.22 -2.81
CA TRP A 176 1.40 7.52 -2.29
C TRP A 176 2.17 7.91 -1.03
N GLN A 177 2.29 6.98 -0.07
CA GLN A 177 3.02 7.20 1.17
C GLN A 177 4.48 7.54 0.89
N ARG A 178 5.14 6.84 -0.04
CA ARG A 178 6.51 7.15 -0.48
C ARG A 178 6.61 8.58 -1.00
N GLU A 179 5.70 9.00 -1.87
CA GLU A 179 5.73 10.37 -2.41
C GLU A 179 5.47 11.43 -1.33
N GLN A 180 4.61 11.15 -0.33
CA GLN A 180 4.44 12.07 0.80
C GLN A 180 5.72 12.20 1.62
N MET A 181 6.33 11.07 1.97
CA MET A 181 7.60 11.05 2.70
C MET A 181 8.68 11.80 1.92
N LYS A 182 8.77 11.60 0.60
CA LYS A 182 9.71 12.28 -0.30
C LYS A 182 9.52 13.79 -0.28
N LYS A 183 8.28 14.28 -0.38
CA LYS A 183 7.98 15.72 -0.31
C LYS A 183 8.35 16.32 1.04
N LEU A 184 8.03 15.63 2.13
CA LEU A 184 8.41 16.06 3.48
C LEU A 184 9.93 16.05 3.66
N ASN A 185 10.64 15.14 2.99
CA ASN A 185 12.09 15.04 2.97
C ASN A 185 12.75 15.90 1.88
N ARG A 186 12.12 17.01 1.47
CA ARG A 186 12.66 17.99 0.50
C ARG A 186 13.03 17.38 -0.85
N GLY A 187 12.27 16.37 -1.28
CA GLY A 187 12.46 15.68 -2.56
C GLY A 187 13.53 14.59 -2.55
N LYS A 188 14.22 14.35 -1.43
CA LYS A 188 15.19 13.25 -1.31
C LYS A 188 14.49 11.90 -1.38
N GLU A 189 15.14 10.94 -2.01
CA GLU A 189 14.66 9.55 -1.99
C GLU A 189 14.55 9.04 -0.55
N ILE A 190 13.57 8.16 -0.36
CA ILE A 190 13.28 7.54 0.94
C ILE A 190 14.02 6.22 1.01
N ASP A 191 14.66 5.95 2.15
CA ASP A 191 15.24 4.64 2.44
C ASP A 191 14.11 3.59 2.43
N GLU A 192 14.11 2.77 1.38
CA GLU A 192 13.18 1.68 1.15
C GLU A 192 13.98 0.36 1.19
N ARG A 193 13.49 -0.62 1.95
CA ARG A 193 14.19 -1.90 2.14
C ARG A 193 13.26 -3.08 1.98
N PHE A 194 13.80 -4.17 1.46
CA PHE A 194 13.21 -5.49 1.64
C PHE A 194 13.55 -6.02 3.03
N LEU A 195 12.52 -6.34 3.80
CA LEU A 195 12.65 -6.88 5.16
C LEU A 195 11.74 -8.08 5.36
N PHE A 196 12.15 -8.98 6.24
CA PHE A 196 11.46 -10.22 6.53
C PHE A 196 10.42 -10.05 7.66
N HIS A 197 9.33 -10.78 7.57
CA HIS A 197 8.31 -10.88 8.61
C HIS A 197 7.82 -12.32 8.73
N GLY A 198 8.10 -12.96 9.87
CA GLY A 198 7.58 -14.27 10.21
C GLY A 198 6.24 -14.16 10.91
N THR A 199 5.27 -14.99 10.51
CA THR A 199 3.95 -15.04 11.14
C THR A 199 3.34 -16.44 11.00
N SER A 200 2.22 -16.67 11.67
CA SER A 200 1.42 -17.88 11.47
C SER A 200 0.76 -17.86 10.09
N THR A 201 0.67 -19.03 9.45
CA THR A 201 -0.02 -19.19 8.17
C THR A 201 -1.50 -18.77 8.22
N SER A 202 -2.10 -18.76 9.41
CA SER A 202 -3.46 -18.24 9.64
C SER A 202 -3.63 -16.77 9.27
N HIS A 203 -2.56 -15.97 9.27
CA HIS A 203 -2.61 -14.53 8.96
C HIS A 203 -2.24 -14.21 7.50
N LEU A 204 -1.81 -15.20 6.70
CA LEU A 204 -1.37 -14.98 5.32
C LEU A 204 -2.45 -14.26 4.48
N TYR A 205 -3.67 -14.77 4.55
CA TYR A 205 -4.80 -14.23 3.79
C TYR A 205 -5.09 -12.78 4.17
N ASP A 206 -5.13 -12.48 5.48
CA ASP A 206 -5.43 -11.15 5.98
C ASP A 206 -4.32 -10.15 5.61
N ILE A 207 -3.05 -10.53 5.75
CA ILE A 207 -1.91 -9.67 5.41
C ILE A 207 -1.91 -9.36 3.91
N CYS A 208 -2.10 -10.37 3.05
CA CYS A 208 -2.12 -10.15 1.60
C CYS A 208 -3.28 -9.24 1.16
N ARG A 209 -4.42 -9.32 1.84
CA ARG A 209 -5.63 -8.56 1.50
C ARG A 209 -5.67 -7.17 2.13
N GLN A 210 -5.24 -7.04 3.38
CA GLN A 210 -5.48 -5.87 4.24
C GLN A 210 -4.20 -5.20 4.75
N ASN A 211 -3.03 -5.74 4.42
CA ASN A 211 -1.71 -5.34 4.91
C ASN A 211 -1.45 -5.79 6.36
N PHE A 212 -0.24 -5.54 6.86
CA PHE A 212 0.16 -5.88 8.23
C PHE A 212 -0.57 -5.01 9.26
N ASP A 213 -1.17 -5.65 10.26
CA ASP A 213 -1.78 -4.99 11.40
C ASP A 213 -1.22 -5.56 12.70
N TRP A 214 -0.37 -4.79 13.38
CA TRP A 214 0.26 -5.19 14.63
C TRP A 214 -0.72 -5.44 15.78
N ARG A 215 -1.96 -4.91 15.67
CA ARG A 215 -3.03 -5.18 16.65
C ARG A 215 -3.56 -6.61 16.52
N ILE A 216 -3.30 -7.26 15.39
CA ILE A 216 -3.75 -8.62 15.05
C ILE A 216 -2.56 -9.59 15.03
N CYS A 217 -1.41 -9.18 14.49
CA CYS A 217 -0.27 -10.07 14.18
C CYS A 217 0.65 -10.39 15.39
N GLY A 218 0.14 -10.34 16.62
CA GLY A 218 0.85 -10.76 17.83
C GLY A 218 1.77 -9.69 18.45
N THR A 219 1.62 -9.51 19.76
CA THR A 219 2.37 -8.56 20.61
C THR A 219 3.64 -9.19 21.20
N HIS A 220 4.36 -10.00 20.42
CA HIS A 220 5.60 -10.64 20.91
C HIS A 220 6.69 -9.58 21.06
N GLY A 221 6.84 -9.04 22.28
CA GLY A 221 7.87 -8.08 22.65
C GLY A 221 7.76 -6.75 21.92
N THR A 222 6.92 -5.83 22.41
CA THR A 222 6.89 -4.44 21.93
C THR A 222 8.09 -3.65 22.46
N LEU A 223 9.32 -4.18 22.36
CA LEU A 223 10.51 -3.59 23.00
C LEU A 223 10.90 -2.25 22.39
N TYR A 224 10.67 -2.07 21.10
CA TYR A 224 11.07 -0.89 20.33
C TYR A 224 9.88 -0.04 19.86
N GLY A 225 8.67 -0.39 20.32
CA GLY A 225 7.42 0.34 20.05
C GLY A 225 6.24 -0.58 19.76
N LYS A 226 5.03 0.01 19.73
CA LYS A 226 3.77 -0.64 19.38
C LYS A 226 3.48 -0.44 17.89
N GLY A 227 4.16 -1.23 17.06
CA GLY A 227 4.04 -1.21 15.61
C GLY A 227 4.33 -2.59 15.03
N SER A 228 4.32 -2.69 13.70
CA SER A 228 4.66 -3.91 12.96
C SER A 228 6.18 -4.08 12.90
N TYR A 229 6.69 -5.26 13.25
CA TYR A 229 8.11 -5.56 13.33
C TYR A 229 8.60 -6.26 12.06
N PHE A 230 9.73 -5.82 11.53
CA PHE A 230 10.39 -6.40 10.36
C PHE A 230 11.87 -6.61 10.66
N ALA A 231 12.41 -7.73 10.21
CA ALA A 231 13.81 -8.07 10.43
C ALA A 231 14.62 -7.92 9.14
N ARG A 232 15.86 -7.45 9.26
CA ARG A 232 16.84 -7.52 8.17
C ARG A 232 17.19 -8.96 7.83
N ASP A 233 17.32 -9.79 8.87
CA ASP A 233 17.80 -11.17 8.76
C ASP A 233 16.61 -12.15 8.82
N ALA A 234 16.55 -13.07 7.85
CA ALA A 234 15.46 -14.04 7.75
C ALA A 234 15.42 -15.00 8.95
N CYS A 235 16.58 -15.37 9.52
CA CYS A 235 16.65 -16.25 10.70
C CYS A 235 15.95 -15.66 11.94
N TYR A 236 15.95 -14.33 12.09
CA TYR A 236 15.21 -13.66 13.16
C TYR A 236 13.70 -13.85 12.96
N SER A 237 13.22 -13.71 11.72
CA SER A 237 11.81 -13.92 11.38
C SER A 237 11.40 -15.39 11.46
N HIS A 238 12.32 -16.33 11.20
CA HIS A 238 12.05 -17.77 11.27
C HIS A 238 11.49 -18.21 12.62
N ALA A 239 11.99 -17.63 13.72
CA ALA A 239 11.52 -17.94 15.08
C ALA A 239 10.03 -17.65 15.30
N TYR A 240 9.43 -16.79 14.47
CA TYR A 240 8.01 -16.41 14.53
C TYR A 240 7.15 -17.18 13.50
N CYS A 241 7.76 -18.00 12.66
CA CYS A 241 7.06 -18.82 11.67
C CYS A 241 6.47 -20.07 12.35
N GLN A 242 5.18 -20.00 12.69
CA GLN A 242 4.44 -21.12 13.25
C GLN A 242 3.95 -22.03 12.12
N SER A 243 4.55 -23.21 11.98
CA SER A 243 4.08 -24.28 11.09
C SER A 243 4.14 -25.62 11.84
N ARG A 244 3.10 -26.44 11.68
CA ARG A 244 3.07 -27.83 12.15
C ARG A 244 3.64 -28.81 11.11
N ILE A 245 4.03 -28.30 9.96
CA ILE A 245 4.54 -29.04 8.81
C ILE A 245 6.02 -28.68 8.64
N GLN A 246 6.79 -29.55 7.97
CA GLN A 246 8.20 -29.32 7.64
C GLN A 246 8.42 -28.01 6.85
N THR A 247 7.47 -27.67 5.97
CA THR A 247 7.48 -26.42 5.22
C THR A 247 7.05 -25.23 6.08
N LYS A 248 7.82 -24.15 6.01
CA LYS A 248 7.55 -22.87 6.68
C LYS A 248 7.34 -21.78 5.65
N THR A 249 6.65 -20.72 6.08
CA THR A 249 6.34 -19.57 5.25
C THR A 249 6.75 -18.29 5.97
N LEU A 250 7.38 -17.37 5.25
CA LEU A 250 7.62 -16.02 5.72
C LEU A 250 7.24 -14.99 4.65
N PHE A 251 7.03 -13.75 5.06
CA PHE A 251 6.85 -12.62 4.15
C PHE A 251 8.17 -11.89 3.92
N VAL A 252 8.33 -11.39 2.69
CA VAL A 252 9.26 -10.29 2.39
C VAL A 252 8.43 -9.07 2.03
N ALA A 253 8.63 -7.98 2.75
CA ALA A 253 7.90 -6.74 2.55
C ALA A 253 8.83 -5.64 2.03
N ARG A 254 8.32 -4.77 1.15
CA ARG A 254 8.93 -3.46 0.90
C ARG A 254 8.51 -2.51 2.00
N VAL A 255 9.48 -1.90 2.65
CA VAL A 255 9.26 -1.05 3.82
C VAL A 255 9.96 0.29 3.62
N LEU A 256 9.18 1.37 3.68
CA LEU A 256 9.68 2.74 3.70
C LEU A 256 10.20 3.07 5.10
N VAL A 257 11.43 2.66 5.39
CA VAL A 257 12.03 2.86 6.73
C VAL A 257 12.35 4.32 6.99
N GLY A 258 12.61 5.11 5.94
CA GLY A 258 12.93 6.53 6.04
C GLY A 258 14.08 6.79 7.01
N ASP A 259 14.06 7.93 7.71
CA ASP A 259 15.01 8.11 8.81
C ASP A 259 14.47 7.49 10.08
N TYR A 260 15.31 6.68 10.71
CA TYR A 260 14.98 5.93 11.91
C TYR A 260 15.74 6.43 13.13
N VAL A 261 15.23 6.02 14.30
CA VAL A 261 15.80 6.30 15.61
C VAL A 261 15.64 5.08 16.51
N GLN A 262 16.44 4.98 17.57
CA GLN A 262 16.29 3.87 18.51
C GLN A 262 14.90 3.88 19.14
N GLY A 263 14.23 2.72 19.07
CA GLY A 263 12.89 2.53 19.59
C GLY A 263 12.82 2.39 21.12
N LYS A 264 11.62 2.57 21.66
CA LYS A 264 11.29 2.34 23.08
C LYS A 264 9.92 1.72 23.19
N ALA A 265 9.73 0.87 24.19
CA ALA A 265 8.50 0.10 24.34
C ALA A 265 7.22 0.94 24.51
N SER A 266 7.36 2.15 25.04
CA SER A 266 6.25 3.08 25.20
C SER A 266 5.81 3.80 23.93
N TYR A 267 6.60 3.73 22.84
CA TYR A 267 6.29 4.44 21.61
C TYR A 267 5.08 3.83 20.91
N VAL A 268 4.13 4.70 20.57
CA VAL A 268 2.94 4.40 19.74
C VAL A 268 3.05 5.00 18.33
N ARG A 269 4.12 5.77 18.10
CA ARG A 269 4.56 6.37 16.85
C ARG A 269 6.03 6.77 17.01
N PRO A 270 6.79 7.02 15.93
CA PRO A 270 8.16 7.48 16.05
C PRO A 270 8.23 8.83 16.81
N PRO A 271 9.31 9.09 17.57
CA PRO A 271 9.46 10.34 18.31
C PRO A 271 9.77 11.51 17.38
N SER A 272 9.66 12.74 17.92
CA SER A 272 10.04 13.96 17.20
C SER A 272 11.55 14.04 16.97
N ARG A 273 11.94 14.65 15.86
CA ARG A 273 13.35 14.93 15.53
C ARG A 273 13.86 16.10 16.35
N PRO A 274 15.07 16.02 16.91
CA PRO A 274 15.70 17.17 17.53
C PRO A 274 15.84 18.29 16.47
N ASN A 275 15.49 19.52 16.84
CA ASN A 275 15.65 20.74 16.02
C ASN A 275 14.75 20.86 14.77
N GLN A 276 13.69 20.06 14.66
CA GLN A 276 12.61 20.28 13.69
C GLN A 276 11.27 20.35 14.44
N SER A 277 10.71 21.55 14.56
CA SER A 277 9.52 21.82 15.39
C SER A 277 8.28 20.98 15.03
N ASN A 278 8.20 20.44 13.81
CA ASN A 278 7.09 19.61 13.32
C ASN A 278 7.53 18.29 12.64
N GLY A 279 8.78 17.84 12.79
CA GLY A 279 9.28 16.62 12.13
C GLY A 279 9.29 15.42 13.07
N PHE A 280 8.69 14.29 12.66
CA PHE A 280 8.84 12.99 13.32
C PHE A 280 9.83 12.13 12.54
N TYR A 281 10.48 11.19 13.21
CA TYR A 281 11.16 10.09 12.51
C TYR A 281 10.13 9.23 11.77
N ASP A 282 10.59 8.42 10.83
CA ASP A 282 9.73 7.60 9.97
C ASP A 282 9.55 6.18 10.54
N SER A 283 10.55 5.68 11.25
CA SER A 283 10.49 4.37 11.91
C SER A 283 11.36 4.31 13.17
N CYS A 284 11.25 3.20 13.90
CA CYS A 284 12.12 2.91 15.05
C CYS A 284 12.96 1.65 14.80
N VAL A 285 14.15 1.57 15.39
CA VAL A 285 15.07 0.43 15.26
C VAL A 285 15.60 -0.05 16.60
N ASP A 286 16.16 -1.26 16.63
CA ASP A 286 16.89 -1.82 17.77
C ASP A 286 18.24 -1.10 17.99
N ASN A 287 18.99 -0.88 16.91
CA ASN A 287 20.31 -0.25 16.91
C ASN A 287 20.45 0.71 15.72
N VAL A 288 20.79 1.98 15.98
CA VAL A 288 20.88 3.01 14.92
C VAL A 288 22.07 2.81 13.99
N LEU A 289 23.19 2.25 14.48
CA LEU A 289 24.40 2.06 13.68
C LEU A 289 24.32 0.82 12.79
N ASN A 290 23.65 -0.23 13.25
CA ASN A 290 23.49 -1.48 12.52
C ASN A 290 22.12 -2.09 12.82
N PRO A 291 21.04 -1.54 12.23
CA PRO A 291 19.68 -1.96 12.54
C PRO A 291 19.43 -3.38 12.02
N SER A 292 18.98 -4.26 12.91
CA SER A 292 18.55 -5.62 12.58
C SER A 292 17.02 -5.76 12.62
N VAL A 293 16.34 -4.88 13.37
CA VAL A 293 14.89 -4.85 13.52
C VAL A 293 14.36 -3.44 13.27
N PHE A 294 13.31 -3.34 12.48
CA PHE A 294 12.58 -2.11 12.20
C PHE A 294 11.15 -2.22 12.72
N VAL A 295 10.67 -1.16 13.36
CA VAL A 295 9.29 -1.03 13.84
C VAL A 295 8.59 0.07 13.06
N ILE A 296 7.52 -0.30 12.38
CA ILE A 296 6.74 0.57 11.51
C ILE A 296 5.36 0.79 12.13
N PHE A 297 4.98 2.05 12.28
CA PHE A 297 3.75 2.44 12.98
C PHE A 297 2.61 2.78 12.01
N GLU A 298 2.94 3.24 10.79
CA GLU A 298 1.97 3.53 9.73
C GLU A 298 1.97 2.39 8.71
N LYS A 299 0.82 1.72 8.57
CA LYS A 299 0.69 0.53 7.71
C LYS A 299 0.94 0.86 6.23
N HIS A 300 0.71 2.09 5.81
CA HIS A 300 0.93 2.52 4.43
C HIS A 300 2.43 2.64 4.07
N GLN A 301 3.34 2.59 5.05
CA GLN A 301 4.78 2.48 4.81
C GLN A 301 5.22 1.06 4.39
N ILE A 302 4.29 0.11 4.33
CA ILE A 302 4.58 -1.30 4.10
C ILE A 302 3.80 -1.80 2.89
N TYR A 303 4.47 -2.58 2.06
CA TYR A 303 3.85 -3.39 1.03
C TYR A 303 4.29 -4.85 1.17
N PRO A 304 3.37 -5.81 1.42
CA PRO A 304 3.71 -7.23 1.42
C PRO A 304 4.04 -7.63 -0.02
N ALA A 305 5.31 -7.84 -0.32
CA ALA A 305 5.79 -8.01 -1.70
C ALA A 305 5.86 -9.48 -2.10
N TYR A 306 6.35 -10.34 -1.22
CA TYR A 306 6.54 -11.76 -1.49
C TYR A 306 6.16 -12.65 -0.33
N ILE A 307 5.81 -13.88 -0.67
CA ILE A 307 5.71 -15.04 0.22
C ILE A 307 6.84 -15.98 -0.16
N VAL A 308 7.66 -16.37 0.82
CA VAL A 308 8.72 -17.37 0.67
C VAL A 308 8.28 -18.63 1.41
N GLU A 309 8.09 -19.72 0.67
CA GLU A 309 7.90 -21.06 1.23
C GLU A 309 9.22 -21.81 1.15
N TYR A 310 9.66 -22.36 2.28
CA TYR A 310 10.99 -22.95 2.43
C TYR A 310 10.96 -24.09 3.45
N GLU A 311 11.99 -24.94 3.43
CA GLU A 311 12.17 -26.01 4.41
C GLU A 311 13.64 -26.21 4.75
N GLU A 312 13.87 -26.91 5.87
CA GLU A 312 15.22 -27.33 6.28
C GLU A 312 15.68 -28.50 5.42
N LEU A 313 16.92 -28.41 4.93
CA LEU A 313 17.58 -29.50 4.21
C LEU A 313 17.68 -30.71 5.14
N SER A 314 16.99 -31.78 4.78
CA SER A 314 17.13 -33.05 5.47
C SER A 314 18.57 -33.54 5.27
N HIS A 315 19.38 -33.59 6.33
CA HIS A 315 20.64 -34.32 6.27
C HIS A 315 20.32 -35.80 6.00
N CYS A 316 20.57 -36.25 4.77
CA CYS A 316 20.53 -37.67 4.46
C CYS A 316 21.68 -38.33 5.22
N VAL A 317 21.40 -38.85 6.41
CA VAL A 317 22.33 -39.72 7.13
C VAL A 317 22.29 -41.04 6.37
N ILE A 318 23.24 -41.25 5.45
CA ILE A 318 23.53 -42.58 4.92
C ILE A 318 24.11 -43.35 6.11
N MET A 319 23.25 -44.11 6.81
CA MET A 319 23.65 -45.07 7.84
C MET A 319 24.22 -46.33 7.21
#